data_AF-A0A8S3FII7-F1
#
_entry.id   AF-A0A8S3FII7-F1
#
_cell.length_a   1.000
_cell.length_b   1.000
_cell.length_c   1.000
_cell.angle_alpha   90.00
_cell.angle_beta   90.00
_cell.angle_gamma   90.00
#
_symmetry.space_group_name_H-M   'P 1'
#
loop_
_entity.id
_entity.type
_entity.pdbx_description
1 polymer ?
#
loop_
_entity_poly.entity_id
_entity_poly.type
_entity_poly.pdbx_seq_one_letter_code
_entity_poly.pdbx_strand_id
1 'polypeptide(L)'
;MGGEMVYILDQRLSAQEIVDQKAAKVINDIVGAMFNSKFVDELFRPQELYPKKAVKHIFEKLAHSSIMRLNDASMDKLYDLMTMSVKFQIMLCPCAADIIKVTYNHVNSMRKLVRSSTVLDLLDKAFIAFNKQFERLNDVEWLLIRDTILFFFQDVHIRVSIFLRENVQTQQGQFIMKTGGIVPTGFQIPGEIRFV
;
A
#
# COMPACT_ATOMS: atom_id res chain seq x y z
N MET A 1 -1.37 -1.21 0.96
CA MET A 1 -2.14 -0.33 1.89
C MET A 1 -1.57 -0.37 3.31
N GLY A 2 -1.36 -1.55 3.92
CA GLY A 2 -0.76 -1.63 5.26
C GLY A 2 0.61 -0.93 5.40
N GLY A 3 1.49 -1.07 4.41
CA GLY A 3 2.77 -0.32 4.40
C GLY A 3 2.59 1.20 4.45
N GLU A 4 1.73 1.77 3.59
CA GLU A 4 1.40 3.20 3.61
C GLU A 4 0.84 3.66 4.96
N MET A 5 0.00 2.84 5.60
CA MET A 5 -0.51 3.13 6.94
C MET A 5 0.64 3.31 7.92
N VAL A 6 1.59 2.38 7.94
CA VAL A 6 2.75 2.43 8.84
C VAL A 6 3.62 3.65 8.54
N TYR A 7 3.85 4.00 7.26
CA TYR A 7 4.61 5.19 6.89
C TYR A 7 3.97 6.48 7.38
N ILE A 8 2.66 6.64 7.13
CA ILE A 8 1.93 7.85 7.51
C ILE A 8 1.89 7.98 9.04
N LEU A 9 1.71 6.87 9.75
CA LEU A 9 1.68 6.87 11.21
C LEU A 9 3.06 7.18 11.80
N ASP A 10 4.12 6.57 11.28
CA ASP A 10 5.50 6.85 11.69
C ASP A 10 5.83 8.34 11.52
N GLN A 11 5.55 8.92 10.33
CA GLN A 11 5.73 10.34 10.07
C GLN A 11 4.92 11.23 11.02
N ARG A 12 3.66 10.87 11.33
CA ARG A 12 2.82 11.62 12.28
C ARG A 12 3.35 11.55 13.70
N LEU A 13 3.80 10.38 14.15
CA LEU A 13 4.39 10.19 15.47
C LEU A 13 5.68 11.02 15.61
N SER A 14 6.52 11.03 14.58
CA SER A 14 7.72 11.89 14.54
C SER A 14 7.37 13.38 14.54
N ALA A 15 6.41 13.82 13.73
CA ALA A 15 6.01 15.22 13.64
C ALA A 15 5.36 15.76 14.94
N GLN A 16 4.79 14.87 15.76
CA GLN A 16 4.25 15.18 17.08
C GLN A 16 5.29 15.03 18.20
N GLU A 17 6.54 14.72 17.85
CA GLU A 17 7.63 14.51 18.80
C GLU A 17 7.29 13.48 19.89
N ILE A 18 6.55 12.43 19.51
CA ILE A 18 6.20 11.36 20.44
C ILE A 18 7.47 10.65 20.88
N VAL A 19 7.58 10.42 22.19
CA VAL A 19 8.70 9.69 22.79
C VAL A 19 8.97 8.39 22.03
N ASP A 20 10.21 8.21 21.62
CA ASP A 20 10.67 7.16 20.72
C ASP A 20 10.23 5.73 21.14
N GLN A 21 10.29 5.42 22.44
CA GLN A 21 9.77 4.13 22.96
C GLN A 21 8.26 3.96 22.76
N LYS A 22 7.47 5.03 22.93
CA LYS A 22 6.01 4.99 22.71
C LYS A 22 5.69 4.88 21.22
N ALA A 23 6.42 5.61 20.37
CA ALA A 23 6.26 5.51 18.92
C ALA A 23 6.58 4.09 18.43
N ALA A 24 7.71 3.52 18.86
CA ALA A 24 8.09 2.15 18.55
C ALA A 24 7.05 1.13 19.04
N LYS A 25 6.46 1.34 20.22
CA LYS A 25 5.37 0.49 20.72
C LYS A 25 4.14 0.54 19.81
N VAL A 26 3.72 1.73 19.38
CA VAL A 26 2.58 1.89 18.45
C VAL A 26 2.86 1.13 17.14
N ILE A 27 4.04 1.30 16.54
CA ILE A 27 4.41 0.60 15.30
C ILE A 27 4.45 -0.92 15.51
N ASN A 28 5.08 -1.41 16.58
CA ASN A 28 5.13 -2.84 16.88
C ASN A 28 3.74 -3.45 17.08
N ASP A 29 2.82 -2.76 17.78
CA ASP A 29 1.46 -3.23 18.04
C ASP A 29 0.63 -3.32 16.74
N ILE A 30 0.76 -2.33 15.85
CA ILE A 30 0.05 -2.30 14.56
C ILE A 30 0.60 -3.36 13.62
N VAL A 31 1.93 -3.42 13.45
CA VAL A 31 2.57 -4.41 12.56
C VAL A 31 2.37 -5.82 13.10
N GLY A 32 2.46 -6.02 14.41
CA GLY A 32 2.18 -7.30 15.06
C GLY A 32 0.74 -7.77 14.83
N ALA A 33 -0.24 -6.86 14.93
CA ALA A 33 -1.62 -7.18 14.59
C ALA A 33 -1.82 -7.48 13.09
N MET A 34 -1.15 -6.73 12.21
CA MET A 34 -1.23 -6.87 10.76
C MET A 34 -0.63 -8.19 10.24
N PHE A 35 0.41 -8.70 10.89
CA PHE A 35 1.12 -9.93 10.49
C PHE A 35 0.90 -11.11 11.45
N ASN A 36 -0.11 -11.03 12.32
CA ASN A 36 -0.47 -12.17 13.15
C ASN A 36 -0.89 -13.35 12.25
N SER A 37 -0.51 -14.57 12.63
CA SER A 37 -0.71 -15.76 11.78
C SER A 37 -2.17 -15.96 11.38
N LYS A 38 -3.12 -15.80 12.31
CA LYS A 38 -4.56 -15.98 12.02
C LYS A 38 -5.05 -15.00 10.95
N PHE A 39 -4.61 -13.74 11.01
CA PHE A 39 -4.99 -12.73 10.04
C PHE A 39 -4.33 -12.97 8.68
N VAL A 40 -3.05 -13.35 8.66
CA VAL A 40 -2.33 -13.69 7.44
C VAL A 40 -2.92 -14.93 6.76
N ASP A 41 -3.27 -15.96 7.54
CA ASP A 41 -3.91 -17.17 7.04
C ASP A 41 -5.26 -16.86 6.39
N GLU A 42 -6.07 -15.99 6.99
CA GLU A 42 -7.34 -15.55 6.42
C GLU A 42 -7.13 -14.68 5.16
N LEU A 43 -6.10 -13.83 5.15
CA LEU A 43 -5.78 -12.97 4.01
C LEU A 43 -5.42 -13.79 2.76
N PHE A 44 -4.74 -14.92 2.92
CA PHE A 44 -4.35 -15.81 1.83
C PHE A 44 -5.43 -16.81 1.39
N ARG A 45 -6.60 -16.82 2.05
CA ARG A 45 -7.71 -17.62 1.54
C ARG A 45 -8.21 -17.04 0.22
N PRO A 46 -8.48 -17.90 -0.79
CA PRO A 46 -9.17 -17.47 -2.00
C PRO A 46 -10.48 -16.79 -1.64
N GLN A 47 -10.61 -15.52 -2.02
CA GLN A 47 -11.76 -14.70 -1.70
C GLN A 47 -11.92 -13.59 -2.74
N GLU A 48 -13.16 -13.18 -2.96
CA GLU A 48 -13.45 -11.96 -3.71
C GLU A 48 -12.92 -10.74 -2.96
N LEU A 49 -12.66 -9.66 -3.70
CA LEU A 49 -12.18 -8.45 -3.09
C LEU A 49 -13.24 -7.85 -2.16
N TYR A 50 -12.84 -7.56 -0.92
CA TYR A 50 -13.72 -6.95 0.06
C TYR A 50 -14.26 -5.60 -0.41
N PRO A 51 -15.53 -5.27 -0.09
CA PRO A 51 -16.07 -3.94 -0.34
C PRO A 51 -15.23 -2.86 0.34
N LYS A 52 -15.12 -1.67 -0.28
CA LYS A 52 -14.35 -0.52 0.24
C LYS A 52 -14.62 -0.24 1.73
N LYS A 53 -15.89 -0.29 2.14
CA LYS A 53 -16.30 -0.10 3.55
C LYS A 53 -15.72 -1.17 4.49
N ALA A 54 -15.69 -2.43 4.07
CA ALA A 54 -15.12 -3.52 4.87
C ALA A 54 -13.59 -3.39 4.98
N VAL A 55 -12.91 -3.05 3.88
CA VAL A 55 -11.46 -2.77 3.89
C VAL A 55 -11.13 -1.61 4.85
N LYS A 56 -11.91 -0.53 4.82
CA LYS A 56 -11.76 0.59 5.74
C LYS A 56 -11.90 0.15 7.21
N HIS A 57 -12.93 -0.63 7.53
CA HIS A 57 -13.15 -1.17 8.88
C HIS A 57 -11.98 -2.04 9.38
N ILE A 58 -11.36 -2.83 8.49
CA ILE A 58 -10.16 -3.60 8.81
C ILE A 58 -9.02 -2.65 9.25
N PHE A 59 -8.79 -1.56 8.51
CA PHE A 59 -7.75 -0.59 8.85
C PHE A 59 -8.06 0.24 10.09
N GLU A 60 -9.33 0.57 10.36
CA GLU A 60 -9.75 1.18 11.63
C GLU A 60 -9.42 0.27 12.82
N LYS A 61 -9.75 -1.03 12.72
CA LYS A 61 -9.38 -2.02 13.74
C LYS A 61 -7.88 -2.16 13.93
N LEU A 62 -7.10 -2.16 12.85
CA LEU A 62 -5.65 -2.20 12.91
C LEU A 62 -5.07 -0.95 13.57
N ALA A 63 -5.60 0.25 13.28
CA ALA A 63 -5.10 1.47 13.89
C ALA A 63 -5.33 1.47 15.41
N HIS A 64 -6.47 0.93 15.82
CA HIS A 64 -6.90 0.84 17.22
C HIS A 64 -6.42 -0.42 17.95
N SER A 65 -5.65 -1.29 17.31
CA SER A 65 -4.95 -2.39 18.00
C SER A 65 -3.84 -1.89 18.91
N SER A 66 -3.31 -0.70 18.62
CA SER A 66 -2.32 -0.01 19.44
C SER A 66 -2.95 0.89 20.51
N ILE A 67 -2.11 1.45 21.37
CA ILE A 67 -2.52 2.48 22.34
C ILE A 67 -2.96 3.80 21.68
N MET A 68 -2.62 4.04 20.41
CA MET A 68 -2.98 5.27 19.70
C MET A 68 -4.50 5.36 19.50
N ARG A 69 -5.07 6.53 19.78
CA ARG A 69 -6.49 6.82 19.57
C ARG A 69 -6.64 7.91 18.52
N LEU A 70 -7.05 7.51 17.33
CA LEU A 70 -7.41 8.42 16.25
C LEU A 70 -8.91 8.70 16.32
N ASN A 71 -9.31 9.96 16.13
CA ASN A 71 -10.72 10.29 15.93
C ASN A 71 -11.16 9.97 14.48
N ASP A 72 -12.46 9.97 14.23
CA ASP A 72 -13.05 9.61 12.93
C ASP A 72 -12.44 10.43 11.78
N ALA A 73 -12.34 11.75 11.94
CA ALA A 73 -11.75 12.63 10.93
C ALA A 73 -10.27 12.29 10.62
N SER A 74 -9.50 11.91 11.64
CA SER A 74 -8.09 11.52 11.49
C SER A 74 -7.94 10.13 10.85
N MET A 75 -8.86 9.21 11.14
CA MET A 75 -8.95 7.90 10.49
C MET A 75 -9.35 8.02 9.03
N ASP A 76 -10.35 8.85 8.71
CA ASP A 76 -10.75 9.15 7.34
C ASP A 76 -9.57 9.70 6.55
N LYS A 77 -8.86 10.68 7.12
CA LYS A 77 -7.71 11.26 6.45
C LYS A 77 -6.55 10.26 6.27
N LEU A 78 -6.34 9.36 7.24
CA LEU A 78 -5.35 8.29 7.13
C LEU A 78 -5.71 7.34 5.98
N TYR A 79 -6.96 6.88 5.93
CA TYR A 79 -7.44 5.96 4.91
C TYR A 79 -7.38 6.57 3.50
N ASP A 80 -7.76 7.84 3.37
CA ASP A 80 -7.68 8.60 2.12
C ASP A 80 -6.25 8.71 1.60
N LEU A 81 -5.30 9.04 2.47
CA LEU A 81 -3.88 9.14 2.11
C LEU A 81 -3.35 7.77 1.66
N MET A 82 -3.60 6.71 2.43
CA MET A 82 -3.19 5.35 2.07
C MET A 82 -3.76 4.93 0.71
N THR A 83 -5.05 5.20 0.50
CA THR A 83 -5.79 4.83 -0.71
C THR A 83 -5.18 5.51 -1.92
N MET A 84 -4.97 6.84 -1.85
CA MET A 84 -4.40 7.59 -2.96
C MET A 84 -2.93 7.25 -3.20
N SER A 85 -2.13 7.03 -2.16
CA SER A 85 -0.73 6.61 -2.31
C SER A 85 -0.60 5.26 -3.01
N VAL A 86 -1.36 4.25 -2.56
CA VAL A 86 -1.32 2.92 -3.21
C VAL A 86 -1.86 3.01 -4.64
N LYS A 87 -2.98 3.70 -4.86
CA LYS A 87 -3.52 3.93 -6.22
C LYS A 87 -2.43 4.48 -7.14
N PHE A 88 -1.70 5.50 -6.70
CA PHE A 88 -0.63 6.10 -7.48
C PHE A 88 0.51 5.11 -7.77
N GLN A 89 0.97 4.37 -6.76
CA GLN A 89 2.04 3.37 -6.92
C GLN A 89 1.67 2.29 -7.93
N ILE A 90 0.43 1.77 -7.89
CA ILE A 90 -0.04 0.74 -8.85
C ILE A 90 -0.19 1.32 -10.26
N MET A 91 -0.64 2.58 -10.40
CA MET A 91 -0.71 3.25 -11.69
C MET A 91 0.68 3.46 -12.31
N LEU A 92 1.71 3.67 -11.49
CA LEU A 92 3.09 3.88 -11.93
C LEU A 92 3.83 2.59 -12.27
N CYS A 93 3.31 1.40 -11.94
CA CYS A 93 3.93 0.13 -12.32
C CYS A 93 4.00 -0.01 -13.85
N PRO A 94 5.20 -0.08 -14.47
CA PRO A 94 5.31 -0.31 -15.91
C PRO A 94 4.77 -1.70 -16.31
N CYS A 95 5.17 -2.75 -15.59
CA CYS A 95 4.63 -4.10 -15.75
C CYS A 95 3.63 -4.42 -14.63
N ALA A 96 2.64 -5.28 -14.91
CA ALA A 96 1.71 -5.73 -13.87
C ALA A 96 2.40 -6.51 -12.74
N ALA A 97 3.44 -7.29 -13.06
CA ALA A 97 4.25 -7.98 -12.07
C ALA A 97 5.03 -7.03 -11.14
N ASP A 98 5.24 -5.76 -11.51
CA ASP A 98 5.96 -4.78 -10.68
C ASP A 98 5.20 -4.42 -9.40
N ILE A 99 3.90 -4.76 -9.30
CA ILE A 99 3.11 -4.65 -8.07
C ILE A 99 3.79 -5.39 -6.91
N ILE A 100 4.46 -6.52 -7.19
CA ILE A 100 5.18 -7.29 -6.18
C ILE A 100 6.32 -6.46 -5.55
N LYS A 101 6.98 -5.61 -6.35
CA LYS A 101 8.07 -4.74 -5.90
C LYS A 101 7.54 -3.66 -4.95
N VAL A 102 6.33 -3.14 -5.20
CA VAL A 102 5.66 -2.21 -4.27
C VAL A 102 5.43 -2.89 -2.92
N THR A 103 4.94 -4.13 -2.91
CA THR A 103 4.79 -4.92 -1.68
C THR A 103 6.13 -5.15 -0.98
N TYR A 104 7.19 -5.50 -1.72
CA TYR A 104 8.53 -5.71 -1.15
C TYR A 104 9.09 -4.44 -0.50
N ASN A 105 8.91 -3.29 -1.15
CA ASN A 105 9.32 -2.00 -0.59
C ASN A 105 8.60 -1.71 0.73
N HIS A 106 7.29 -1.97 0.79
CA HIS A 106 6.52 -1.85 2.03
C HIS A 106 7.03 -2.75 3.14
N VAL A 107 7.19 -4.05 2.86
CA VAL A 107 7.65 -5.02 3.85
C VAL A 107 9.06 -4.68 4.34
N ASN A 108 9.98 -4.34 3.43
CA ASN A 108 11.35 -3.99 3.78
C ASN A 108 11.44 -2.70 4.61
N SER A 109 10.64 -1.69 4.32
CA SER A 109 10.61 -0.50 5.16
C SER A 109 9.95 -0.78 6.51
N MET A 110 8.91 -1.60 6.59
CA MET A 110 8.33 -2.01 7.87
C MET A 110 9.35 -2.75 8.75
N ARG A 111 10.21 -3.61 8.17
CA ARG A 111 11.33 -4.23 8.91
C ARG A 111 12.27 -3.21 9.55
N LYS A 112 12.48 -2.06 8.90
CA LYS A 112 13.35 -0.99 9.43
C LYS A 112 12.69 -0.21 10.58
N LEU A 113 11.37 -0.20 10.66
CA LEU A 113 10.60 0.55 11.67
C LEU A 113 10.26 -0.31 12.90
N VAL A 114 10.10 -1.62 12.72
CA VAL A 114 9.82 -2.57 13.80
C VAL A 114 11.06 -2.79 14.66
N ARG A 115 10.87 -2.80 15.98
CA ARG A 115 11.96 -3.07 16.95
C ARG A 115 11.80 -4.37 17.73
N SER A 116 10.59 -4.94 17.72
CA SER A 116 10.33 -6.21 18.39
C SER A 116 10.77 -7.38 17.51
N SER A 117 11.66 -8.24 18.02
CA SER A 117 12.09 -9.47 17.33
C SER A 117 10.91 -10.39 17.01
N THR A 118 9.96 -10.54 17.93
CA THR A 118 8.75 -11.35 17.71
C THR A 118 7.91 -10.82 16.54
N VAL A 119 7.81 -9.49 16.38
CA VAL A 119 7.08 -8.89 15.27
C VAL A 119 7.85 -9.03 13.95
N LEU A 120 9.18 -8.94 13.98
CA LEU A 120 10.03 -9.24 12.83
C LEU A 120 9.84 -10.69 12.35
N ASP A 121 9.80 -11.67 13.27
CA ASP A 121 9.55 -13.07 12.94
C ASP A 121 8.18 -13.28 12.27
N LEU A 122 7.15 -12.58 12.74
CA LEU A 122 5.81 -12.62 12.14
C LEU A 122 5.82 -12.07 10.71
N LEU A 123 6.46 -10.92 10.53
CA LEU A 123 6.61 -10.27 9.23
C LEU A 123 7.40 -11.16 8.26
N ASP A 124 8.49 -11.80 8.71
CA ASP A 124 9.30 -12.69 7.88
C ASP A 124 8.54 -13.94 7.46
N LYS A 125 7.79 -14.57 8.39
CA LYS A 125 6.91 -15.70 8.06
C LYS A 125 5.84 -15.32 7.03
N ALA A 126 5.19 -14.17 7.21
CA ALA A 126 4.20 -13.67 6.27
C ALA A 126 4.83 -13.35 4.90
N PHE A 127 6.05 -12.82 4.88
CA PHE A 127 6.78 -12.55 3.65
C PHE A 127 7.13 -13.84 2.90
N ILE A 128 7.57 -14.89 3.59
CA ILE A 128 7.83 -16.21 2.99
C ILE A 128 6.53 -16.78 2.40
N ALA A 129 5.42 -16.73 3.15
CA ALA A 129 4.12 -17.20 2.68
C ALA A 129 3.65 -16.42 1.44
N PHE A 130 3.81 -15.09 1.44
CA PHE A 130 3.53 -14.24 0.30
C PHE A 130 4.35 -14.65 -0.93
N ASN A 131 5.67 -14.78 -0.81
CA ASN A 131 6.52 -15.18 -1.94
C ASN A 131 6.07 -16.53 -2.50
N LYS A 132 5.84 -17.52 -1.63
CA LYS A 132 5.38 -18.84 -2.05
C LYS A 132 4.04 -18.81 -2.79
N GLN A 133 3.12 -17.92 -2.40
CA GLN A 133 1.82 -17.78 -3.04
C GLN A 133 1.90 -17.16 -4.44
N PHE A 134 2.77 -16.17 -4.61
CA PHE A 134 2.83 -15.35 -5.84
C PHE A 134 3.99 -15.72 -6.79
N GLU A 135 4.91 -16.63 -6.40
CA GLU A 135 6.10 -16.99 -7.20
C GLU A 135 5.78 -17.60 -8.57
N ARG A 136 4.62 -18.25 -8.72
CA ARG A 136 4.25 -19.02 -9.94
C ARG A 136 3.26 -18.30 -10.85
N LEU A 137 2.92 -17.06 -10.52
CA LEU A 137 1.94 -16.33 -11.31
C LEU A 137 2.52 -15.94 -12.68
N ASN A 138 1.73 -16.20 -13.72
CA ASN A 138 2.03 -15.78 -15.07
C ASN A 138 1.57 -14.34 -15.33
N ASP A 139 1.92 -13.80 -16.51
CA ASP A 139 1.63 -12.41 -16.87
C ASP A 139 0.12 -12.08 -16.88
N VAL A 140 -0.73 -13.04 -17.30
CA VAL A 140 -2.18 -12.85 -17.32
C VAL A 140 -2.73 -12.75 -15.89
N GLU A 141 -2.26 -13.59 -14.98
CA GLU A 141 -2.66 -13.54 -13.58
C GLU A 141 -2.22 -12.23 -12.92
N TRP A 142 -1.02 -11.74 -13.23
CA TRP A 142 -0.56 -10.42 -12.77
C TRP A 142 -1.42 -9.28 -13.33
N LEU A 143 -1.80 -9.34 -14.61
CA LEU A 143 -2.71 -8.36 -15.21
C LEU A 143 -4.08 -8.37 -14.52
N LEU A 144 -4.64 -9.56 -14.25
CA LEU A 144 -5.90 -9.70 -13.52
C LEU A 144 -5.83 -9.09 -12.11
N ILE A 145 -4.73 -9.33 -11.39
CA ILE A 145 -4.49 -8.72 -10.07
C ILE A 145 -4.44 -7.19 -10.20
N ARG A 146 -3.68 -6.67 -11.17
CA ARG A 146 -3.57 -5.22 -11.41
C ARG A 146 -4.93 -4.61 -11.69
N ASP A 147 -5.70 -5.19 -12.60
CA ASP A 147 -7.01 -4.68 -13.00
C ASP A 147 -8.00 -4.73 -11.84
N THR A 148 -7.99 -5.81 -11.05
CA THR A 148 -8.82 -5.94 -9.84
C THR A 148 -8.51 -4.82 -8.83
N ILE A 149 -7.24 -4.53 -8.61
CA ILE A 149 -6.80 -3.45 -7.71
C ILE A 149 -7.15 -2.07 -8.28
N LEU A 150 -6.96 -1.84 -9.57
CA LEU A 150 -7.30 -0.57 -10.21
C LEU A 150 -8.81 -0.33 -10.21
N PHE A 151 -9.61 -1.37 -10.44
CA PHE A 151 -11.07 -1.34 -10.34
C PHE A 151 -11.53 -1.00 -8.92
N PHE A 152 -10.87 -1.56 -7.91
CA PHE A 152 -11.12 -1.16 -6.52
C PHE A 152 -10.89 0.33 -6.30
N PHE A 153 -9.85 0.92 -6.90
CA PHE A 153 -9.57 2.35 -6.80
C PHE A 153 -10.28 3.21 -7.85
N GLN A 154 -11.16 2.62 -8.65
CA GLN A 154 -11.95 3.33 -9.63
C GLN A 154 -12.85 4.35 -8.94
N ASP A 155 -12.98 5.51 -9.59
CA ASP A 155 -13.76 6.68 -9.16
C ASP A 155 -13.37 7.27 -7.80
N VAL A 156 -12.23 6.85 -7.24
CA VAL A 156 -11.66 7.48 -6.04
C VAL A 156 -10.83 8.69 -6.45
N HIS A 157 -11.34 9.88 -6.15
CA HIS A 157 -10.76 11.17 -6.53
C HIS A 157 -10.60 12.08 -5.30
N ILE A 158 -9.64 11.74 -4.43
CA ILE A 158 -9.41 12.47 -3.18
C ILE A 158 -8.19 13.39 -3.34
N ARG A 159 -8.37 14.67 -3.00
CA ARG A 159 -7.29 15.66 -3.05
C ARG A 159 -6.26 15.41 -1.93
N VAL A 160 -5.01 15.24 -2.32
CA VAL A 160 -3.88 15.03 -1.41
C VAL A 160 -2.87 16.14 -1.64
N SER A 161 -2.58 16.90 -0.58
CA SER A 161 -1.77 18.12 -0.67
C SER A 161 -0.36 17.88 -1.21
N ILE A 162 0.29 16.77 -0.85
CA ILE A 162 1.62 16.45 -1.37
C ILE A 162 1.59 16.16 -2.88
N PHE A 163 0.59 15.42 -3.36
CA PHE A 163 0.42 15.12 -4.79
C PHE A 163 0.05 16.36 -5.62
N LEU A 164 -0.73 17.28 -5.05
CA LEU A 164 -1.00 18.58 -5.67
C LEU A 164 0.27 19.43 -5.76
N ARG A 165 1.08 19.45 -4.69
CA ARG A 165 2.34 20.21 -4.64
C ARG A 165 3.39 19.68 -5.62
N GLU A 166 3.44 18.35 -5.79
CA GLU A 166 4.32 17.69 -6.74
C GLU A 166 3.82 17.73 -8.19
N ASN A 167 2.67 18.36 -8.44
CA ASN A 167 2.01 18.45 -9.75
C ASN A 167 1.73 17.08 -10.39
N VAL A 168 1.54 16.04 -9.58
CA VAL A 168 1.14 14.71 -10.04
C VAL A 168 -0.37 14.48 -9.95
N GLN A 169 -1.12 15.45 -9.38
CA GLN A 169 -2.57 15.39 -9.23
C GLN A 169 -3.23 16.70 -9.68
N THR A 170 -4.42 16.60 -10.30
CA THR A 170 -5.28 17.75 -10.65
C THR A 170 -6.04 18.27 -9.42
N GLN A 171 -6.60 19.48 -9.51
CA GLN A 171 -7.46 20.02 -8.44
C GLN A 171 -8.73 19.18 -8.20
N GLN A 172 -9.13 18.37 -9.18
CA GLN A 172 -10.24 17.41 -9.09
C GLN A 172 -9.83 16.08 -8.42
N GLY A 173 -8.56 15.92 -8.01
CA GLY A 173 -8.10 14.70 -7.33
C GLY A 173 -7.70 13.56 -8.27
N GLN A 174 -7.61 13.80 -9.59
CA GLN A 174 -7.18 12.82 -10.58
C GLN A 174 -5.66 12.83 -10.74
N PHE A 175 -5.05 11.66 -10.92
CA PHE A 175 -3.61 11.58 -11.19
C PHE A 175 -3.30 11.96 -12.64
N ILE A 176 -2.21 12.71 -12.80
CA ILE A 176 -1.66 13.11 -14.10
C ILE A 176 -0.60 12.07 -14.47
N MET A 177 -0.93 11.21 -15.43
CA MET A 177 0.00 10.18 -15.91
C MET A 177 0.88 10.74 -17.02
N LYS A 178 2.19 10.54 -16.91
CA LYS A 178 3.12 10.89 -17.99
C LYS A 178 2.90 9.93 -19.16
N THR A 179 2.81 10.48 -20.37
CA THR A 179 2.61 9.72 -21.61
C THR A 179 3.91 9.15 -22.20
N GLY A 180 5.05 9.41 -21.56
CA GLY A 180 6.36 8.92 -21.96
C GLY A 180 7.18 8.46 -20.76
N GLY A 181 8.25 7.70 -21.02
CA GLY A 181 9.14 7.18 -19.99
C GLY A 181 9.81 5.88 -20.41
N ILE A 182 10.37 5.20 -19.43
CA ILE A 182 10.92 3.86 -19.60
C ILE A 182 9.83 2.90 -20.05
N VAL A 183 10.13 2.09 -21.06
CA VAL A 183 9.25 0.99 -21.46
C VAL A 183 9.48 -0.22 -20.56
N PRO A 184 8.46 -1.06 -20.36
CA PRO A 184 8.59 -2.36 -19.71
C PRO A 184 9.82 -3.17 -20.17
N THR A 185 10.43 -3.93 -19.27
CA THR A 185 11.55 -4.82 -19.62
C THR A 185 11.16 -5.75 -20.75
N GLY A 186 11.99 -5.84 -21.80
CA GLY A 186 11.72 -6.67 -22.97
C GLY A 186 10.92 -5.96 -24.07
N PHE A 187 10.50 -4.72 -23.86
CA PHE A 187 9.81 -3.90 -24.87
C PHE A 187 10.72 -2.81 -25.41
N GLN A 188 10.44 -2.36 -26.64
CA GLN A 188 11.10 -1.23 -27.27
C GLN A 188 10.18 -0.01 -27.25
N ILE A 189 10.77 1.19 -27.29
CA ILE A 189 10.01 2.43 -27.45
C ILE A 189 9.25 2.34 -28.78
N PRO A 190 7.92 2.51 -28.79
CA PRO A 190 7.15 2.53 -30.02
C PRO A 190 7.71 3.58 -30.99
N GLY A 191 7.83 3.22 -32.27
CA GLY A 191 8.25 4.16 -33.31
C GLY A 191 7.26 5.30 -33.54
N GLU A 192 7.62 6.25 -34.39
CA GLU A 192 6.75 7.38 -34.74
C GLU A 192 5.55 6.90 -35.57
N ILE A 193 4.33 7.13 -35.08
CA ILE A 193 3.10 6.95 -35.87
C ILE A 193 3.01 8.12 -36.85
N ARG A 194 3.14 7.84 -38.15
CA ARG A 194 2.92 8.82 -39.22
C ARG A 194 1.49 8.67 -39.75
N PHE A 195 0.67 9.70 -39.60
CA PHE A 195 -0.58 9.81 -40.33
C PHE A 195 -0.26 10.19 -41.78
N VAL A 196 -0.65 9.35 -42.74
CA VAL A 196 -0.56 9.61 -44.18
C VAL A 196 -1.88 10.21 -44.65
#